data_AF-A0A9E6ENE9-F1
#
_entry.id   AF-A0A9E6ENE9-F1
#
_cell.length_a   1.000
_cell.length_b   1.000
_cell.length_c   1.000
_cell.angle_alpha   90.00
_cell.angle_beta   90.00
_cell.angle_gamma   90.00
#
_symmetry.space_group_name_H-M   'P 1'
#
loop_
_entity.id
_entity.type
_entity.pdbx_description
1 polymer ?
#
loop_
_entity_poly.entity_id
_entity_poly.type
_entity_poly.pdbx_seq_one_letter_code
_entity_poly.pdbx_strand_id
1 'polypeptide(L)'
;REAGLGLVVLAGLIEMDIAQMSPADQLEFVASLGLAEPAIARFIREAYALLDLISFLTAGEDECRAWPIHRGLTAPKAAGKIHSDIERGFIRAEVTRWDDLVRLKSEAKCREAGKLRSEGKEYVVQDGDVINFRFNV
;
A
#
# COMPACT_ATOMS: atom_id res chain seq x y z
N ARG A 1 -12.16 -26.30 -1.10
CA ARG A 1 -10.95 -25.55 -1.49
C ARG A 1 -9.78 -26.18 -0.72
N GLU A 2 -9.08 -27.16 -1.30
CA GLU A 2 -8.25 -28.12 -0.55
C GLU A 2 -6.72 -27.89 -0.58
N ALA A 3 -6.22 -26.87 -1.28
CA ALA A 3 -4.76 -26.63 -1.40
C ALA A 3 -4.29 -25.23 -0.95
N GLY A 4 -5.15 -24.40 -0.38
CA GLY A 4 -4.79 -23.00 -0.04
C GLY A 4 -4.47 -22.11 -1.26
N LEU A 5 -4.75 -22.59 -2.48
CA LEU A 5 -4.48 -21.88 -3.73
C LEU A 5 -5.58 -20.84 -4.02
N GLY A 6 -5.17 -19.62 -4.32
CA GLY A 6 -6.04 -18.57 -4.88
C GLY A 6 -6.51 -18.93 -6.29
N LEU A 7 -7.74 -18.53 -6.64
CA LEU A 7 -8.30 -18.72 -7.98
C LEU A 7 -8.66 -17.36 -8.56
N VAL A 8 -8.07 -17.03 -9.71
CA VAL A 8 -8.43 -15.85 -10.50
C VAL A 8 -8.88 -16.30 -11.88
N VAL A 9 -10.07 -15.83 -12.29
CA VAL A 9 -10.62 -16.09 -13.62
C VAL A 9 -10.49 -14.83 -14.46
N LEU A 10 -9.94 -14.95 -15.66
CA LEU A 10 -9.74 -13.84 -16.60
C LEU A 10 -9.96 -14.29 -18.04
N ALA A 11 -10.38 -13.36 -18.89
CA ALA A 11 -10.53 -13.55 -20.33
C ALA A 11 -9.41 -12.80 -21.05
N GLY A 12 -8.37 -13.52 -21.48
CA GLY A 12 -7.12 -12.89 -21.92
C GLY A 12 -7.27 -11.90 -23.09
N LEU A 13 -8.13 -12.21 -24.08
CA LEU A 13 -8.38 -11.31 -25.20
C LEU A 13 -9.06 -10.02 -24.75
N ILE A 14 -10.05 -10.12 -23.87
CA ILE A 14 -10.76 -8.96 -23.32
C ILE A 14 -9.80 -8.07 -22.51
N GLU A 15 -8.93 -8.66 -21.67
CA GLU A 15 -7.94 -7.90 -20.92
C GLU A 15 -6.91 -7.21 -21.83
N MET A 16 -6.55 -7.83 -22.95
CA MET A 16 -5.66 -7.22 -23.95
C MET A 16 -6.31 -6.00 -24.61
N ASP A 17 -7.59 -6.10 -24.96
CA ASP A 17 -8.34 -4.98 -25.54
C ASP A 17 -8.46 -3.83 -24.52
N ILE A 18 -8.82 -4.14 -23.26
CA ILE A 18 -8.87 -3.17 -22.16
C ILE A 18 -7.51 -2.46 -21.99
N ALA A 19 -6.39 -3.19 -22.04
CA ALA A 19 -5.07 -2.62 -21.85
C ALA A 19 -4.66 -1.60 -22.93
N GLN A 20 -5.28 -1.62 -24.09
CA GLN A 20 -5.03 -0.67 -25.19
C GLN A 20 -5.94 0.56 -25.14
N MET A 21 -6.97 0.56 -24.30
CA MET A 21 -7.92 1.65 -24.13
C MET A 21 -7.39 2.74 -23.18
N SER A 22 -7.95 3.95 -23.29
CA SER A 22 -7.69 5.00 -22.32
C SER A 22 -8.29 4.65 -20.95
N PRO A 23 -7.78 5.19 -19.83
CA PRO A 23 -8.33 4.87 -18.50
C PRO A 23 -9.83 5.16 -18.35
N ALA A 24 -10.34 6.19 -19.03
CA ALA A 24 -11.77 6.51 -19.03
C ALA A 24 -12.58 5.43 -19.76
N ASP A 25 -12.11 5.02 -20.95
CA ASP A 25 -12.79 4.01 -21.78
C ASP A 25 -12.72 2.62 -21.13
N GLN A 26 -11.63 2.30 -20.43
CA GLN A 26 -11.50 1.04 -19.67
C GLN A 26 -12.63 0.87 -18.65
N LEU A 27 -12.92 1.93 -17.88
CA LEU A 27 -13.98 1.88 -16.85
C LEU A 27 -15.36 1.69 -17.48
N GLU A 28 -15.64 2.42 -18.56
CA GLU A 28 -16.92 2.31 -19.28
C GLU A 28 -17.09 0.91 -19.90
N PHE A 29 -16.05 0.39 -20.55
CA PHE A 29 -16.09 -0.93 -21.17
C PHE A 29 -16.26 -2.05 -20.13
N VAL A 30 -15.50 -2.01 -19.03
CA VAL A 30 -15.63 -2.97 -17.92
C VAL A 30 -17.03 -2.94 -17.32
N ALA A 31 -17.60 -1.75 -17.11
CA ALA A 31 -18.96 -1.58 -16.63
C ALA A 31 -20.00 -2.15 -17.62
N SER A 32 -19.79 -1.98 -18.93
CA SER A 32 -20.66 -2.52 -19.98
C SER A 32 -20.72 -4.06 -19.99
N LEU A 33 -19.64 -4.71 -19.52
CA LEU A 33 -19.56 -6.15 -19.33
C LEU A 33 -20.18 -6.63 -18.01
N GLY A 34 -20.75 -5.72 -17.20
CA GLY A 34 -21.29 -6.03 -15.88
C GLY A 34 -20.21 -6.31 -14.83
N LEU A 35 -18.97 -5.87 -15.07
CA LEU A 35 -17.85 -6.02 -14.16
C LEU A 35 -17.58 -4.72 -13.41
N ALA A 36 -17.13 -4.82 -12.16
CA ALA A 36 -16.75 -3.66 -11.35
C ALA A 36 -15.31 -3.19 -11.60
N GLU A 37 -14.45 -4.10 -12.08
CA GLU A 37 -13.03 -3.85 -12.31
C GLU A 37 -12.45 -4.85 -13.32
N PRO A 38 -11.33 -4.52 -13.99
CA PRO A 38 -10.56 -5.45 -14.82
C PRO A 38 -10.09 -6.69 -14.04
N ALA A 39 -9.96 -7.84 -14.72
CA ALA A 39 -9.42 -9.03 -14.09
C ALA A 39 -7.94 -8.87 -13.71
N ILE A 40 -7.17 -8.05 -14.44
CA ILE A 40 -5.78 -7.74 -14.08
C ILE A 40 -5.65 -7.10 -12.69
N ALA A 41 -6.59 -6.22 -12.30
CA ALA A 41 -6.57 -5.60 -10.98
C ALA A 41 -6.76 -6.65 -9.87
N ARG A 42 -7.68 -7.59 -10.08
CA ARG A 42 -7.89 -8.75 -9.18
C ARG A 42 -6.66 -9.64 -9.13
N PHE A 43 -6.08 -9.96 -10.29
CA PHE A 43 -4.88 -10.79 -10.39
C PHE A 43 -3.72 -10.20 -9.60
N ILE A 44 -3.45 -8.90 -9.73
CA ILE A 44 -2.36 -8.23 -9.02
C ILE A 44 -2.56 -8.32 -7.51
N ARG A 45 -3.77 -8.06 -7.01
CA ARG A 45 -4.06 -8.13 -5.56
C ARG A 45 -3.88 -9.55 -5.01
N GLU A 46 -4.37 -10.55 -5.72
CA GLU A 46 -4.23 -11.96 -5.32
C GLU A 46 -2.76 -12.41 -5.35
N ALA A 47 -1.99 -12.00 -6.36
CA ALA A 47 -0.55 -12.27 -6.42
C ALA A 47 0.20 -11.58 -5.28
N TYR A 48 -0.16 -10.34 -4.94
CA TYR A 48 0.43 -9.58 -3.84
C TYR A 48 0.16 -10.25 -2.49
N ALA A 49 -1.08 -10.71 -2.28
CA ALA A 49 -1.47 -11.46 -1.09
C ALA A 49 -0.77 -12.83 -1.02
N LEU A 50 -0.63 -13.53 -2.15
CA LEU A 50 0.06 -14.82 -2.22
C LEU A 50 1.55 -14.72 -1.84
N LEU A 51 2.19 -13.60 -2.17
CA LEU A 51 3.58 -13.31 -1.78
C LEU A 51 3.73 -12.79 -0.33
N ASP A 52 2.62 -12.74 0.42
CA ASP A 52 2.50 -12.16 1.76
C ASP A 52 3.12 -10.75 1.85
N LEU A 53 2.82 -9.93 0.84
CA LEU A 53 3.24 -8.54 0.79
C LEU A 53 2.15 -7.63 1.38
N ILE A 54 2.61 -6.57 2.03
CA ILE A 54 1.82 -5.41 2.45
C ILE A 54 2.49 -4.13 1.93
N SER A 55 1.79 -3.02 1.96
CA SER A 55 2.34 -1.71 1.59
C SER A 55 2.19 -0.74 2.73
N PHE A 56 3.29 -0.10 3.12
CA PHE A 56 3.20 1.17 3.84
C PHE A 56 3.33 2.33 2.85
N LEU A 57 2.90 3.50 3.26
CA LEU A 57 2.83 4.70 2.45
C LEU A 57 3.74 5.78 3.05
N THR A 58 4.40 6.54 2.19
CA THR A 58 5.00 7.82 2.53
C THR A 58 4.21 8.90 1.82
N ALA A 59 3.84 9.97 2.55
CA ALA A 59 3.13 11.11 1.99
C ALA A 59 3.88 12.39 2.37
N GLY A 60 4.33 13.14 1.38
CA GLY A 60 4.93 14.46 1.50
C GLY A 60 4.41 15.40 0.42
N GLU A 61 4.82 16.66 0.48
CA GLU A 61 4.43 17.67 -0.52
C GLU A 61 4.96 17.31 -1.92
N ASP A 62 6.17 16.75 -1.98
CA ASP A 62 6.84 16.40 -3.24
C ASP A 62 6.48 15.00 -3.76
N GLU A 63 6.28 14.02 -2.87
CA GLU A 63 6.08 12.62 -3.25
C GLU A 63 5.06 11.92 -2.35
N CYS A 64 4.16 11.16 -2.99
CA CYS A 64 3.33 10.16 -2.34
C CYS A 64 3.66 8.79 -2.95
N ARG A 65 4.04 7.82 -2.12
CA ARG A 65 4.52 6.52 -2.60
C ARG A 65 4.10 5.36 -1.71
N ALA A 66 3.78 4.24 -2.34
CA ALA A 66 3.59 2.95 -1.69
C ALA A 66 4.88 2.12 -1.74
N TRP A 67 5.24 1.52 -0.61
CA TRP A 67 6.46 0.74 -0.43
C TRP A 67 6.10 -0.72 -0.11
N PRO A 68 6.31 -1.64 -1.08
CA PRO A 68 6.02 -3.04 -0.88
C PRO A 68 7.04 -3.69 0.06
N ILE A 69 6.55 -4.35 1.11
CA ILE A 69 7.34 -5.08 2.09
C ILE A 69 6.65 -6.41 2.44
N HIS A 70 7.40 -7.40 2.89
CA HIS A 70 6.80 -8.60 3.48
C HIS A 70 6.11 -8.26 4.82
N ARG A 71 4.98 -8.93 5.09
CA ARG A 71 4.30 -8.81 6.36
C ARG A 71 5.24 -9.21 7.51
N GLY A 72 5.13 -8.50 8.64
CA GLY A 72 5.92 -8.80 9.83
C GLY A 72 7.24 -8.03 9.92
N LEU A 73 7.62 -7.25 8.90
CA LEU A 73 8.80 -6.39 8.97
C LEU A 73 8.62 -5.27 10.03
N THR A 74 9.69 -5.03 10.79
CA THR A 74 9.72 -3.95 11.78
C THR A 74 9.92 -2.58 11.12
N ALA A 75 9.57 -1.50 11.83
CA ALA A 75 9.72 -0.13 11.36
C ALA A 75 11.13 0.20 10.84
N PRO A 76 12.25 -0.15 11.52
CA PRO A 76 13.59 0.10 10.98
C PRO A 76 13.85 -0.63 9.66
N LYS A 77 13.40 -1.89 9.56
CA LYS A 77 13.59 -2.70 8.34
C LYS A 77 12.75 -2.19 7.18
N ALA A 78 11.53 -1.74 7.46
CA ALA A 78 10.68 -1.06 6.48
C ALA A 78 11.32 0.26 6.01
N ALA A 79 11.92 1.03 6.92
CA ALA A 79 12.65 2.24 6.57
C ALA A 79 13.85 1.97 5.64
N GLY A 80 14.53 0.84 5.83
CA GLY A 80 15.60 0.37 4.96
C GLY A 80 15.18 0.13 3.51
N LYS A 81 13.87 -0.13 3.27
CA LYS A 81 13.32 -0.25 1.91
C LYS A 81 13.37 1.08 1.15
N ILE A 82 13.31 2.21 1.86
CA ILE A 82 13.48 3.55 1.30
C ILE A 82 14.96 3.81 1.04
N HIS A 83 15.79 3.65 2.08
CA HIS A 83 17.25 3.79 1.98
C HIS A 83 17.95 3.15 3.19
N SER A 84 19.13 2.56 2.98
CA SER A 84 19.91 1.89 4.04
C SER A 84 20.34 2.82 5.19
N ASP A 85 20.47 4.12 4.91
CA ASP A 85 20.87 5.11 5.92
C ASP A 85 19.75 5.40 6.91
N ILE A 86 18.50 5.37 6.44
CA ILE A 86 17.33 5.58 7.29
C ILE A 86 17.18 4.40 8.27
N GLU A 87 17.48 3.17 7.81
CA GLU A 87 17.51 2.00 8.69
C GLU A 87 18.59 2.11 9.77
N ARG A 88 19.82 2.47 9.39
CA ARG A 88 20.95 2.60 10.33
C ARG A 88 20.74 3.75 11.32
N GLY A 89 20.25 4.87 10.83
CA GLY A 89 19.98 6.09 11.58
C GLY A 89 18.64 6.10 12.31
N PHE A 90 17.84 5.03 12.24
CA PHE A 90 16.46 5.00 12.73
C PHE A 90 16.37 5.43 14.21
N ILE A 91 15.52 6.43 14.46
CA ILE A 91 15.16 6.88 15.81
C ILE A 91 13.78 6.34 16.17
N ARG A 92 12.78 6.64 15.33
CA ARG A 92 11.37 6.25 15.53
C ARG A 92 10.57 6.41 14.24
N ALA A 93 9.40 5.80 14.18
CA ALA A 93 8.42 5.97 13.12
C ALA A 93 7.21 6.77 13.63
N GLU A 94 6.80 7.79 12.90
CA GLU A 94 5.53 8.49 13.14
C GLU A 94 4.49 7.86 12.21
N VAL A 95 3.50 7.16 12.79
CA VAL A 95 2.60 6.27 12.06
C VAL A 95 1.16 6.74 12.20
N THR A 96 0.47 6.85 11.07
CA THR A 96 -0.98 7.08 10.99
C THR A 96 -1.61 6.02 10.09
N ARG A 97 -2.84 5.59 10.36
CA ARG A 97 -3.57 4.71 9.43
C ARG A 97 -4.08 5.51 8.24
N TRP A 98 -3.98 4.96 7.03
CA TRP A 98 -4.53 5.56 5.81
C TRP A 98 -5.98 6.07 6.00
N ASP A 99 -6.86 5.24 6.55
CA ASP A 99 -8.27 5.60 6.77
C ASP A 99 -8.45 6.81 7.69
N ASP A 100 -7.60 6.93 8.72
CA ASP A 100 -7.61 8.08 9.62
C ASP A 100 -7.11 9.34 8.90
N LEU A 101 -6.05 9.21 8.09
CA LEU A 101 -5.48 10.33 7.32
C LEU A 101 -6.48 10.87 6.29
N VAL A 102 -7.14 9.99 5.54
CA VAL A 102 -8.16 10.40 4.56
C VAL A 102 -9.37 11.05 5.24
N ARG A 103 -9.84 10.47 6.35
CA ARG A 103 -10.99 11.01 7.09
C ARG A 103 -10.70 12.38 7.71
N LEU A 104 -9.52 12.55 8.30
CA LEU A 104 -9.12 13.79 8.99
C LEU A 104 -8.49 14.82 8.05
N LYS A 105 -8.10 14.42 6.83
CA LYS A 105 -7.57 15.25 5.74
C LYS A 105 -6.21 15.91 5.97
N SER A 106 -5.58 15.71 7.14
CA SER A 106 -4.20 16.16 7.38
C SER A 106 -3.54 15.42 8.54
N GLU A 107 -2.21 15.32 8.50
CA GLU A 107 -1.43 14.76 9.62
C GLU A 107 -1.59 15.58 10.91
N ALA A 108 -1.67 16.92 10.78
CA ALA A 108 -1.91 17.80 11.93
C ALA A 108 -3.20 17.45 12.66
N LYS A 109 -4.29 17.23 11.91
CA LYS A 109 -5.58 16.80 12.50
C LYS A 109 -5.51 15.38 13.04
N CYS A 110 -4.74 14.49 12.42
CA CYS A 110 -4.49 13.16 12.97
C CYS A 110 -3.75 13.24 14.31
N ARG A 111 -2.79 14.16 14.45
CA ARG A 111 -2.08 14.41 15.71
C ARG A 111 -3.01 14.96 16.78
N GLU A 112 -3.80 15.99 16.46
CA GLU A 112 -4.79 16.58 17.37
C GLU A 112 -5.82 15.55 17.86
N ALA A 113 -6.23 14.63 16.98
CA ALA A 113 -7.16 13.55 17.29
C ALA A 113 -6.49 12.33 17.97
N GLY A 114 -5.19 12.39 18.29
CA GLY A 114 -4.45 11.30 18.93
C GLY A 114 -4.26 10.05 18.04
N LYS A 115 -4.37 10.20 16.72
CA LYS A 115 -4.22 9.12 15.73
C LYS A 115 -2.81 8.97 15.19
N LEU A 116 -1.99 10.01 15.30
CA LEU A 116 -0.56 9.93 15.01
C LEU A 116 0.17 9.26 16.18
N ARG A 117 0.69 8.06 15.94
CA ARG A 117 1.45 7.28 16.93
C ARG A 117 2.94 7.47 16.73
N SER A 118 3.70 7.44 17.82
CA SER A 118 5.16 7.41 17.76
C SER A 118 5.64 6.02 18.16
N GLU A 119 6.18 5.30 17.20
CA GLU A 119 6.46 3.89 17.28
C GLU A 119 7.98 3.63 17.27
N GLY A 120 8.40 2.67 18.10
CA GLY A 120 9.81 2.31 18.29
C GLY A 120 10.32 1.25 17.31
N LYS A 121 11.51 0.71 17.61
CA LYS A 121 12.19 -0.28 16.76
C LYS A 121 11.46 -1.62 16.65
N GLU A 122 10.68 -1.98 17.67
CA GLU A 122 9.93 -3.24 17.72
C GLU A 122 8.56 -3.16 17.03
N TYR A 123 8.15 -1.98 16.55
CA TYR A 123 6.87 -1.84 15.88
C TYR A 123 6.87 -2.61 14.57
N VAL A 124 5.90 -3.52 14.43
CA VAL A 124 5.67 -4.27 13.20
C VAL A 124 4.77 -3.45 12.30
N VAL A 125 5.28 -3.09 11.12
CA VAL A 125 4.55 -2.29 10.14
C VAL A 125 3.33 -3.05 9.64
N GLN A 126 2.24 -2.32 9.50
CA GLN A 126 0.94 -2.85 9.12
C GLN A 126 0.56 -2.30 7.74
N ASP A 127 -0.28 -3.05 7.02
CA ASP A 127 -0.75 -2.63 5.70
C ASP A 127 -1.52 -1.30 5.78
N GLY A 128 -1.26 -0.40 4.84
CA GLY A 128 -1.85 0.93 4.79
C GLY A 128 -1.36 1.90 5.87
N ASP A 129 -0.31 1.57 6.61
CA ASP A 129 0.36 2.54 7.48
C ASP A 129 0.96 3.66 6.65
N VAL A 130 0.63 4.91 6.99
CA VAL A 130 1.31 6.11 6.49
C VAL A 130 2.40 6.46 7.51
N ILE A 131 3.66 6.43 7.07
CA ILE A 131 4.81 6.50 7.96
C ILE A 131 5.75 7.64 7.57
N ASN A 132 6.10 8.45 8.56
CA ASN A 132 7.24 9.36 8.51
C ASN A 132 8.36 8.83 9.42
N PHE A 133 9.50 8.46 8.83
CA PHE A 133 10.63 7.94 9.58
C PHE A 133 11.52 9.08 10.08
N ARG A 134 11.76 9.12 11.39
CA ARG A 134 12.75 10.02 12.00
C ARG A 134 14.06 9.27 12.12
N PHE A 135 15.11 9.82 11.55
CA PHE A 135 16.45 9.25 11.55
C PHE A 135 17.51 10.33 11.76
N ASN A 136 18.70 9.92 12.18
CA ASN A 136 19.89 10.79 12.20
C ASN A 136 20.91 10.26 11.19
N VAL A 137 21.54 11.18 10.47
CA VAL A 137 22.63 10.88 9.51
C VAL A 137 23.98 11.15 10.17
#